data_AF-A0A2J0Z0F2-F1
#
_entry.id   AF-A0A2J0Z0F2-F1
#
_cell.length_a   1.000
_cell.length_b   1.000
_cell.length_c   1.000
_cell.angle_alpha   90.00
_cell.angle_beta   90.00
_cell.angle_gamma   90.00
#
_symmetry.space_group_name_H-M   'P 1'
#
loop_
_entity.id
_entity.type
_entity.pdbx_description
1 polymer ?
#
loop_
_entity_poly.entity_id
_entity_poly.type
_entity_poly.pdbx_seq_one_letter_code
_entity_poly.pdbx_strand_id
1 'polypeptide(L)'
;MRRREVLILSSVVLAATSVPTAQAQQGPFRPTRRQVAEALNEAAKFSEVLVAVDALRLNLLLTKSSLGEALTASMEQLPEYRRLKEAAVRGAEKLRGTLEPSPEPMEELVTALQAPVDKAISILVEHGLQPGSELLERQVEGFWTFLYALTESGQETAENIGQWICGSNPFDALCG
;
A
#
# COMPACT_ATOMS: atom_id res chain seq x y z
N MET A 1 43.90 -34.22 -29.82
CA MET A 1 42.75 -34.58 -28.97
C MET A 1 41.60 -33.61 -29.29
N ARG A 2 40.67 -33.99 -30.16
CA ARG A 2 39.26 -34.36 -29.91
C ARG A 2 38.31 -33.22 -29.49
N ARG A 3 37.44 -32.85 -30.46
CA ARG A 3 35.97 -32.59 -30.40
C ARG A 3 35.38 -31.58 -29.38
N ARG A 4 34.62 -30.60 -29.90
CA ARG A 4 33.20 -30.27 -29.57
C ARG A 4 32.73 -29.08 -30.45
N GLU A 5 31.82 -29.28 -31.42
CA GLU A 5 30.34 -29.12 -31.32
C GLU A 5 29.95 -27.63 -31.13
N VAL A 6 29.63 -26.85 -32.17
CA VAL A 6 28.35 -26.71 -32.93
C VAL A 6 27.09 -26.70 -32.05
N LEU A 7 26.36 -25.57 -32.05
CA LEU A 7 24.89 -25.37 -31.99
C LEU A 7 24.60 -23.88 -31.65
N ILE A 8 24.29 -23.02 -32.62
CA ILE A 8 22.93 -22.61 -33.07
C ILE A 8 21.93 -22.39 -31.91
N LEU A 9 21.67 -21.12 -31.60
CA LEU A 9 20.42 -20.63 -31.00
C LEU A 9 20.05 -19.35 -31.79
N SER A 10 19.37 -19.49 -32.93
CA SER A 10 17.91 -19.48 -33.06
C SER A 10 17.30 -18.16 -32.56
N SER A 11 17.22 -17.21 -33.48
CA SER A 11 16.41 -15.99 -33.43
C SER A 11 14.94 -16.37 -33.31
N VAL A 12 14.40 -16.40 -32.10
CA VAL A 12 12.95 -16.45 -31.88
C VAL A 12 12.47 -15.03 -31.72
N VAL A 13 11.76 -14.58 -32.76
CA VAL A 13 10.92 -13.39 -32.79
C VAL A 13 9.94 -13.48 -31.62
N LEU A 14 10.16 -12.69 -30.58
CA LEU A 14 9.12 -12.43 -29.59
C LEU A 14 8.10 -11.52 -30.26
N ALA A 15 6.99 -12.14 -30.66
CA ALA A 15 5.76 -11.45 -31.00
C ALA A 15 5.48 -10.42 -29.89
N ALA A 16 5.46 -9.14 -30.28
CA ALA A 16 4.91 -8.08 -29.47
C ALA A 16 3.42 -8.35 -29.28
N THR A 17 3.08 -9.14 -28.26
CA THR A 17 1.71 -9.15 -27.74
C THR A 17 1.48 -7.75 -27.20
N SER A 18 0.67 -6.98 -27.91
CA SER A 18 0.12 -5.72 -27.49
C SER A 18 -0.53 -5.92 -26.11
N VAL A 19 0.20 -5.62 -25.05
CA VAL A 19 -0.39 -5.38 -23.74
C VAL A 19 -1.37 -4.24 -23.97
N PRO A 20 -2.67 -4.41 -23.70
CA PRO A 20 -3.53 -3.25 -23.62
C PRO A 20 -2.95 -2.42 -22.47
N THR A 21 -2.23 -1.35 -22.81
CA THR A 21 -2.04 -0.23 -21.90
C THR A 21 -3.44 0.25 -21.59
N ALA A 22 -4.04 -0.31 -20.54
CA ALA A 22 -5.13 0.30 -19.84
C ALA A 22 -4.61 1.70 -19.49
N GLN A 23 -5.06 2.69 -20.25
CA GLN A 23 -4.89 4.08 -19.86
C GLN A 23 -5.58 4.17 -18.50
N ALA A 24 -4.78 4.23 -17.44
CA ALA A 24 -5.26 4.41 -16.09
C ALA A 24 -6.12 5.68 -16.11
N GLN A 25 -7.44 5.52 -16.01
CA GLN A 25 -8.30 6.63 -15.65
C GLN A 25 -7.74 7.18 -14.34
N GLN A 26 -7.29 8.43 -14.37
CA GLN A 26 -6.72 9.16 -13.24
C GLN A 26 -7.83 9.53 -12.24
N GLY A 27 -8.48 8.51 -11.68
CA GLY A 27 -9.31 8.65 -10.49
C GLY A 27 -8.49 8.33 -9.24
N PRO A 28 -8.96 8.73 -8.05
CA PRO A 28 -8.36 8.30 -6.78
C PRO A 28 -8.34 6.78 -6.71
N PHE A 29 -7.24 6.22 -6.20
CA PHE A 29 -7.08 4.78 -6.14
C PHE A 29 -8.06 4.18 -5.13
N ARG A 30 -8.72 3.09 -5.55
CA ARG A 30 -9.66 2.36 -4.71
C ARG A 30 -9.49 0.86 -4.95
N PRO A 31 -9.20 0.07 -3.90
CA PRO A 31 -9.24 -1.38 -4.03
C PRO A 31 -10.67 -1.86 -4.26
N THR A 32 -10.83 -3.05 -4.80
CA THR A 32 -12.14 -3.70 -4.95
C THR A 32 -12.66 -4.20 -3.60
N ARG A 33 -13.98 -4.35 -3.48
CA ARG A 33 -14.62 -4.97 -2.30
C ARG A 33 -14.09 -6.37 -2.04
N ARG A 34 -13.79 -7.14 -3.10
CA ARG A 34 -13.18 -8.47 -3.00
C ARG A 34 -11.79 -8.41 -2.35
N GLN A 35 -10.90 -7.54 -2.84
CA GLN A 35 -9.55 -7.38 -2.29
C GLN A 35 -9.60 -7.07 -0.78
N VAL A 36 -10.41 -6.10 -0.39
CA VAL A 36 -10.57 -5.71 1.02
C VAL A 36 -11.20 -6.84 1.83
N ALA A 37 -12.25 -7.49 1.33
CA ALA A 37 -12.90 -8.60 2.03
C ALA A 37 -11.95 -9.79 2.25
N GLU A 38 -11.16 -10.17 1.25
CA GLU A 38 -10.14 -11.22 1.36
C GLU A 38 -9.10 -10.87 2.43
N ALA A 39 -8.60 -9.63 2.42
CA ALA A 39 -7.66 -9.15 3.42
C ALA A 39 -8.22 -9.19 4.85
N LEU A 40 -9.48 -8.81 5.05
CA LEU A 40 -10.12 -8.79 6.38
C LEU A 40 -10.49 -10.20 6.89
N ASN A 41 -10.83 -11.11 5.98
CA ASN A 41 -11.31 -12.44 6.34
C ASN A 41 -10.20 -13.40 6.73
N GLU A 42 -8.99 -13.22 6.21
CA GLU A 42 -7.86 -14.11 6.44
C GLU A 42 -6.72 -13.42 7.20
N ALA A 43 -6.38 -13.93 8.39
CA ALA A 43 -5.32 -13.34 9.21
C ALA A 43 -3.96 -13.28 8.50
N ALA A 44 -3.64 -14.28 7.67
CA ALA A 44 -2.43 -14.28 6.86
C ALA A 44 -2.43 -13.14 5.83
N LYS A 45 -3.58 -12.88 5.17
CA LYS A 45 -3.74 -11.78 4.22
C LYS A 45 -3.71 -10.42 4.91
N PHE A 46 -4.32 -10.31 6.08
CA PHE A 46 -4.18 -9.07 6.86
C PHE A 46 -2.74 -8.83 7.33
N SER A 47 -1.94 -9.87 7.54
CA SER A 47 -0.50 -9.68 7.80
C SER A 47 0.23 -9.14 6.57
N GLU A 48 -0.17 -9.48 5.34
CA GLU A 48 0.38 -8.89 4.12
C GLU A 48 0.06 -7.38 4.05
N VAL A 49 -1.15 -6.98 4.46
CA VAL A 49 -1.55 -5.57 4.60
C VAL A 49 -0.60 -4.81 5.54
N LEU A 50 -0.30 -5.38 6.71
CA LEU A 50 0.61 -4.75 7.68
C LEU A 50 2.05 -4.62 7.14
N VAL A 51 2.52 -5.60 6.37
CA VAL A 51 3.84 -5.56 5.72
C VAL A 51 3.88 -4.48 4.64
N ALA A 52 2.80 -4.33 3.87
CA ALA A 52 2.68 -3.25 2.89
C ALA A 52 2.79 -1.86 3.54
N VAL A 53 2.17 -1.65 4.72
CA VAL A 53 2.30 -0.39 5.47
C VAL A 53 3.72 -0.19 6.01
N ASP A 54 4.39 -1.25 6.49
CA ASP A 54 5.80 -1.18 6.89
C ASP A 54 6.70 -0.78 5.70
N ALA A 55 6.44 -1.34 4.52
CA ALA A 55 7.18 -1.01 3.30
C ALA A 55 6.95 0.45 2.88
N LEU A 56 5.70 0.93 2.95
CA LEU A 56 5.38 2.35 2.73
C LEU A 56 6.14 3.23 3.72
N ARG A 57 6.11 2.92 5.02
CA ARG A 57 6.86 3.67 6.04
C ARG A 57 8.35 3.74 5.72
N LEU A 58 8.96 2.63 5.30
CA LEU A 58 10.37 2.62 4.89
C LEU A 58 10.62 3.49 3.65
N ASN A 59 9.77 3.39 2.63
CA ASN A 59 9.86 4.23 1.44
C ASN A 59 9.74 5.72 1.77
N LEU A 60 8.83 6.09 2.69
CA LEU A 60 8.66 7.46 3.16
C LEU A 60 9.86 7.98 3.94
N LEU A 61 10.60 7.13 4.66
CA LEU A 61 11.86 7.54 5.30
C LEU A 61 12.92 7.92 4.27
N LEU A 62 12.95 7.21 3.13
CA LEU A 62 13.91 7.46 2.04
C LEU A 62 13.64 8.77 1.28
N THR A 63 12.47 9.39 1.47
CA THR A 63 12.15 10.70 0.86
C THR A 63 12.70 11.87 1.67
N LYS A 64 13.13 11.63 2.92
CA LYS A 64 13.60 12.68 3.82
C LYS A 64 15.02 13.11 3.44
N SER A 65 15.26 14.42 3.50
CA SER A 65 16.56 15.03 3.16
C SER A 65 17.69 14.62 4.12
N SER A 66 17.35 14.32 5.38
CA SER A 66 18.27 13.89 6.43
C SER A 66 17.80 12.57 7.03
N LEU A 67 18.33 11.45 6.50
CA LEU A 67 17.89 10.11 6.91
C LEU A 67 18.15 9.83 8.39
N GLY A 68 19.26 10.32 8.96
CA GLY A 68 19.61 10.10 10.36
C GLY A 68 18.63 10.76 11.34
N GLU A 69 18.24 12.01 11.08
CA GLU A 69 17.26 12.74 11.88
C GLU A 69 15.86 12.15 11.69
N ALA A 70 15.47 11.83 10.45
CA ALA A 70 14.19 11.19 10.15
C ALA A 70 14.06 9.82 10.83
N LEU A 71 15.11 9.00 10.80
CA LEU A 71 15.11 7.70 11.47
C LEU A 71 14.95 7.86 12.98
N THR A 72 15.65 8.82 13.59
CA THR A 72 15.56 9.10 15.03
C THR A 72 14.14 9.50 15.41
N ALA A 73 13.56 10.48 14.71
CA ALA A 73 12.18 10.93 14.94
C ALA A 73 11.17 9.79 14.70
N SER A 74 11.38 8.96 13.68
CA SER A 74 10.49 7.83 13.40
C SER A 74 10.61 6.69 14.40
N MET A 75 11.76 6.54 15.07
CA MET A 75 11.93 5.60 16.18
C MET A 75 11.19 6.07 17.44
N GLU A 76 11.12 7.38 17.69
CA GLU A 76 10.33 7.94 18.81
C GLU A 76 8.82 7.68 18.63
N GLN A 77 8.35 7.67 17.38
CA GLN A 77 6.95 7.39 17.02
C GLN A 77 6.61 5.89 16.95
N LEU A 78 7.60 5.01 17.12
CA LEU A 78 7.42 3.56 16.94
C LEU A 78 6.40 2.92 17.90
N PRO A 79 6.31 3.31 19.20
CA PRO A 79 5.29 2.75 20.09
C PRO A 79 3.86 3.03 19.60
N GLU A 80 3.60 4.25 19.15
CA GLU A 80 2.29 4.65 18.64
C GLU A 80 1.97 3.93 17.32
N TYR A 81 2.94 3.84 16.41
CA TYR A 81 2.79 3.07 15.19
C TYR A 81 2.45 1.59 15.46
N ARG A 82 3.11 0.96 16.45
CA ARG A 82 2.78 -0.41 16.86
C ARG A 82 1.37 -0.52 17.43
N ARG A 83 0.95 0.44 18.28
CA ARG A 83 -0.41 0.51 18.82
C ARG A 83 -1.46 0.53 17.69
N LEU A 84 -1.22 1.32 16.65
CA LEU A 84 -2.12 1.40 15.49
C LEU A 84 -2.13 0.11 14.67
N LYS A 85 -0.99 -0.58 14.49
CA LYS A 85 -0.98 -1.91 13.86
C LYS A 85 -1.82 -2.92 14.62
N GLU A 86 -1.70 -2.96 15.94
CA GLU A 86 -2.53 -3.84 16.79
C GLU A 86 -4.01 -3.45 16.74
N ALA A 87 -4.31 -2.15 16.70
CA ALA A 87 -5.67 -1.65 16.53
C ALA A 87 -6.25 -2.06 15.18
N ALA A 88 -5.47 -1.98 14.10
CA ALA A 88 -5.89 -2.41 12.77
C ALA A 88 -6.20 -3.92 12.73
N VAL A 89 -5.40 -4.76 13.42
CA VAL A 89 -5.68 -6.21 13.55
C VAL A 89 -7.02 -6.44 14.25
N ARG A 90 -7.26 -5.80 15.39
CA ARG A 90 -8.57 -5.89 16.08
C ARG A 90 -9.71 -5.37 15.21
N GLY A 91 -9.43 -4.32 14.43
CA GLY A 91 -10.38 -3.75 13.47
C GLY A 91 -10.75 -4.74 12.37
N ALA A 92 -9.77 -5.43 11.80
CA ALA A 92 -9.98 -6.47 10.79
C ALA A 92 -10.79 -7.65 11.34
N GLU A 93 -10.49 -8.09 12.57
CA GLU A 93 -11.27 -9.13 13.24
C GLU A 93 -12.74 -8.72 13.43
N LYS A 94 -13.00 -7.46 13.78
CA LYS A 94 -14.36 -6.93 13.94
C LYS A 94 -15.13 -6.80 12.62
N LEU A 95 -14.43 -6.51 11.52
CA LEU A 95 -15.00 -6.36 10.18
C LEU A 95 -15.06 -7.70 9.41
N ARG A 96 -14.59 -8.80 10.00
CA ARG A 96 -14.62 -10.11 9.35
C ARG A 96 -16.05 -10.49 8.99
N GLY A 97 -16.26 -10.83 7.71
CA GLY A 97 -17.55 -11.23 7.16
C GLY A 97 -18.57 -10.10 7.02
N THR A 98 -18.23 -8.84 7.31
CA THR A 98 -19.17 -7.72 7.14
C THR A 98 -19.22 -7.21 5.70
N LEU A 99 -18.17 -7.46 4.92
CA LEU A 99 -18.05 -7.02 3.54
C LEU A 99 -18.29 -8.19 2.58
N GLU A 100 -19.37 -8.09 1.79
CA GLU A 100 -19.62 -9.03 0.69
C GLU A 100 -18.59 -8.83 -0.44
N PRO A 101 -17.86 -9.89 -0.86
CA PRO A 101 -16.86 -9.78 -1.92
C PRO A 101 -17.48 -9.49 -3.28
N SER A 102 -17.05 -8.42 -3.94
CA SER A 102 -17.48 -8.08 -5.31
C SER A 102 -16.33 -7.43 -6.11
N PRO A 103 -16.39 -7.43 -7.46
CA PRO A 103 -15.37 -6.75 -8.28
C PRO A 103 -15.53 -5.23 -8.30
N GLU A 104 -16.55 -4.68 -7.63
CA GLU A 104 -16.77 -3.24 -7.59
C GLU A 104 -15.72 -2.57 -6.71
N PRO A 105 -15.27 -1.34 -7.07
CA PRO A 105 -14.40 -0.56 -6.22
C PRO A 105 -15.08 -0.24 -4.88
N MET A 106 -14.31 -0.16 -3.81
CA MET A 106 -14.77 0.41 -2.54
C MET A 106 -15.25 1.85 -2.75
N GLU A 107 -16.09 2.34 -1.83
CA GLU A 107 -16.31 3.78 -1.69
C GLU A 107 -14.99 4.45 -1.27
N GLU A 108 -14.83 5.74 -1.59
CA GLU A 108 -13.67 6.48 -1.11
C GLU A 108 -13.66 6.51 0.42
N LEU A 109 -12.47 6.48 1.00
CA LEU A 109 -12.34 6.89 2.39
C LEU A 109 -12.76 8.35 2.51
N VAL A 110 -13.11 8.78 3.72
CA VAL A 110 -13.30 10.21 3.97
C VAL A 110 -12.06 10.99 3.50
N THR A 111 -12.27 12.21 2.98
CA THR A 111 -11.22 12.98 2.28
C THR A 111 -9.92 13.11 3.07
N ALA A 112 -10.00 13.25 4.40
CA ALA A 112 -8.84 13.32 5.29
C ALA A 112 -7.91 12.09 5.24
N LEU A 113 -8.41 10.95 4.76
CA LEU A 113 -7.68 9.68 4.65
C LEU A 113 -7.42 9.30 3.19
N GLN A 114 -8.33 9.61 2.27
CA GLN A 114 -8.14 9.34 0.85
C GLN A 114 -6.99 10.17 0.27
N ALA A 115 -6.87 11.46 0.64
CA ALA A 115 -5.80 12.32 0.12
C ALA A 115 -4.37 11.81 0.47
N PRO A 116 -4.07 11.37 1.70
CA PRO A 116 -2.82 10.68 2.01
C PRO A 116 -2.55 9.42 1.16
N VAL A 117 -3.58 8.63 0.84
CA VAL A 117 -3.43 7.45 -0.02
C VAL A 117 -3.02 7.86 -1.43
N ASP A 118 -3.69 8.86 -2.01
CA ASP A 118 -3.37 9.36 -3.34
C ASP A 118 -1.97 10.00 -3.38
N LYS A 119 -1.56 10.68 -2.30
CA LYS A 119 -0.22 11.22 -2.15
C LYS A 119 0.84 10.12 -2.04
N ALA A 120 0.53 9.01 -1.35
CA ALA A 120 1.43 7.86 -1.25
C ALA A 120 1.74 7.28 -2.63
N ILE A 121 0.75 7.16 -3.53
CA ILE A 121 0.97 6.71 -4.92
C ILE A 121 1.98 7.63 -5.62
N SER A 122 1.75 8.94 -5.53
CA SER A 122 2.60 9.94 -6.19
C SER A 122 4.05 9.80 -5.73
N ILE A 123 4.27 9.70 -4.41
CA ILE A 123 5.61 9.54 -3.82
C ILE A 123 6.24 8.20 -4.24
N LEU A 124 5.51 7.09 -4.18
CA LEU A 124 6.04 5.79 -4.56
C LEU A 124 6.47 5.76 -6.03
N VAL A 125 5.70 6.39 -6.92
CA VAL A 125 6.05 6.54 -8.34
C VAL A 125 7.27 7.43 -8.53
N GLU A 126 7.33 8.59 -7.86
CA GLU A 126 8.49 9.50 -7.89
C GLU A 126 9.78 8.80 -7.43
N HIS A 127 9.66 7.86 -6.48
CA HIS A 127 10.77 7.08 -5.94
C HIS A 127 11.01 5.74 -6.64
N GLY A 128 10.44 5.56 -7.85
CA GLY A 128 10.87 4.53 -8.80
C GLY A 128 9.98 3.29 -8.88
N LEU A 129 8.83 3.25 -8.21
CA LEU A 129 7.84 2.20 -8.46
C LEU A 129 7.15 2.49 -9.81
N GLN A 130 7.11 1.49 -10.69
CA GLN A 130 6.46 1.65 -11.99
C GLN A 130 4.95 1.79 -11.80
N PRO A 131 4.29 2.76 -12.47
CA PRO A 131 2.84 2.85 -12.50
C PRO A 131 2.20 1.54 -12.99
N GLY A 132 1.17 1.07 -12.29
CA GLY A 132 0.51 -0.20 -12.60
C GLY A 132 1.34 -1.45 -12.27
N SER A 133 2.45 -1.30 -11.55
CA SER A 133 3.17 -2.47 -11.03
C SER A 133 2.41 -3.09 -9.86
N GLU A 134 2.44 -4.42 -9.79
CA GLU A 134 1.83 -5.17 -8.69
C GLU A 134 2.36 -4.72 -7.31
N LEU A 135 3.65 -4.34 -7.23
CA LEU A 135 4.23 -3.84 -5.99
C LEU A 135 3.59 -2.52 -5.54
N LEU A 136 3.37 -1.59 -6.48
CA LEU A 136 2.71 -0.32 -6.18
C LEU A 136 1.27 -0.58 -5.72
N GLU A 137 0.52 -1.38 -6.48
CA GLU A 137 -0.88 -1.71 -6.17
C GLU A 137 -1.02 -2.34 -4.80
N ARG A 138 -0.17 -3.34 -4.45
CA ARG A 138 -0.20 -3.99 -3.14
C ARG A 138 0.15 -3.04 -1.99
N GLN A 139 1.09 -2.11 -2.18
CA GLN A 139 1.44 -1.14 -1.13
C GLN A 139 0.30 -0.16 -0.86
N VAL A 140 -0.32 0.34 -1.93
CA VAL A 140 -1.39 1.33 -1.83
C VAL A 140 -2.69 0.68 -1.34
N GLU A 141 -3.02 -0.52 -1.83
CA GLU A 141 -4.12 -1.35 -1.31
C GLU A 141 -3.93 -1.66 0.17
N GLY A 142 -2.73 -2.06 0.58
CA GLY A 142 -2.42 -2.34 1.97
C GLY A 142 -2.59 -1.10 2.85
N PHE A 143 -2.09 0.06 2.40
CA PHE A 143 -2.28 1.30 3.14
C PHE A 143 -3.75 1.70 3.25
N TRP A 144 -4.50 1.63 2.15
CA TRP A 144 -5.94 1.91 2.14
C TRP A 144 -6.71 0.97 3.09
N THR A 145 -6.44 -0.33 3.01
CA THR A 145 -7.10 -1.37 3.82
C THR A 145 -6.78 -1.22 5.31
N PHE A 146 -5.56 -0.83 5.64
CA PHE A 146 -5.16 -0.51 7.01
C PHE A 146 -5.97 0.66 7.59
N LEU A 147 -6.12 1.75 6.83
CA LEU A 147 -6.92 2.91 7.25
C LEU A 147 -8.40 2.54 7.41
N TYR A 148 -8.95 1.80 6.43
CA TYR A 148 -10.32 1.29 6.49
C TYR A 148 -10.56 0.44 7.74
N ALA A 149 -9.66 -0.51 8.03
CA ALA A 149 -9.78 -1.38 9.19
C ALA A 149 -9.76 -0.60 10.50
N LEU A 150 -8.98 0.48 10.62
CA LEU A 150 -8.94 1.32 11.80
C LEU A 150 -10.24 2.10 12.00
N THR A 151 -10.76 2.72 10.93
CA THR A 151 -11.89 3.65 11.05
C THR A 151 -13.25 2.98 10.99
N GLU A 152 -13.47 2.08 10.03
CA GLU A 152 -14.78 1.46 9.84
C GLU A 152 -15.14 0.53 11.02
N SER A 153 -14.13 -0.07 11.65
CA SER A 153 -14.33 -0.86 12.86
C SER A 153 -14.54 -0.02 14.12
N GLY A 154 -14.32 1.30 14.05
CA GLY A 154 -14.38 2.21 15.20
C GLY A 154 -13.23 2.04 16.21
N GLN A 155 -12.09 1.48 15.81
CA GLN A 155 -10.89 1.45 16.65
C GLN A 155 -10.28 2.86 16.77
N GLU A 156 -10.37 3.66 15.71
CA GLU A 156 -9.95 5.05 15.68
C GLU A 156 -10.96 5.88 14.88
N THR A 157 -11.00 7.20 15.14
CA THR A 157 -11.76 8.12 14.30
C THR A 157 -10.90 8.51 13.08
N ALA A 158 -11.56 8.86 11.97
CA ALA A 158 -10.83 9.35 10.81
C ALA A 158 -10.07 10.64 11.09
N GLU A 159 -10.57 11.50 11.99
CA GLU A 159 -9.87 12.70 12.43
C GLU A 159 -8.57 12.36 13.18
N ASN A 160 -8.62 11.42 14.14
CA ASN A 160 -7.44 11.00 14.88
C ASN A 160 -6.37 10.41 13.95
N ILE A 161 -6.78 9.56 13.01
CA ILE A 161 -5.85 8.98 12.04
C ILE A 161 -5.28 10.04 11.10
N GLY A 162 -6.10 10.97 10.62
CA GLY A 162 -5.60 12.10 9.81
C GLY A 162 -4.57 12.94 10.54
N GLN A 163 -4.84 13.29 11.81
CA GLN A 163 -3.89 14.00 12.67
C GLN A 163 -2.60 13.19 12.90
N TRP A 164 -2.72 11.88 13.13
CA TRP A 164 -1.57 11.01 13.29
C TRP A 164 -0.72 10.93 12.02
N ILE A 165 -1.32 10.74 10.84
CA ILE A 165 -0.59 10.73 9.55
C ILE A 165 0.21 12.02 9.41
N CYS A 166 -0.42 13.18 9.58
CA CYS A 166 0.25 14.47 9.38
C CYS A 166 1.22 14.86 10.49
N GLY A 167 1.09 14.27 11.68
CA GLY A 167 1.94 14.55 12.84
C GLY A 167 3.05 13.53 13.09
N SER A 168 3.08 12.41 12.37
CA SER A 168 3.98 11.28 12.67
C SER A 168 5.00 11.04 11.57
N ASN A 169 6.29 11.13 11.91
CA ASN A 169 7.36 10.82 10.96
C ASN A 169 7.43 9.31 10.66
N PRO A 170 7.44 8.87 9.38
CA PRO A 170 7.60 9.66 8.16
C PRO A 170 6.29 9.92 7.39
N PHE A 171 5.15 9.51 7.96
CA PHE A 171 3.83 9.63 7.35
C PHE A 171 3.43 11.09 7.10
N ASP A 172 4.03 12.03 7.84
CA ASP A 172 3.90 13.47 7.63
C ASP A 172 4.21 13.90 6.18
N ALA A 173 5.06 13.14 5.45
CA ALA A 173 5.33 13.38 4.03
C ALA A 173 4.10 13.19 3.12
N LEU A 174 3.08 12.49 3.59
CA LEU A 174 1.81 12.29 2.88
C LEU A 174 0.86 13.49 3.03
N CYS A 175 1.21 14.46 3.88
CA CYS A 175 0.42 15.66 4.10
C CYS A 175 1.12 16.87 3.48
N GLY A 176 0.40 17.60 2.62
CA GLY A 176 0.88 18.78 1.91
C GLY A 176 -0.24 19.49 1.18
#